data_AF-A0A9P8G2K9-F1
#
_entry.id   AF-A0A9P8G2K9-F1
#
_cell.length_a   1.000
_cell.length_b   1.000
_cell.length_c   1.000
_cell.angle_alpha   90.00
_cell.angle_beta   90.00
_cell.angle_gamma   90.00
#
_symmetry.space_group_name_H-M   'P 1'
#
loop_
_entity.id
_entity.type
_entity.pdbx_description
1 polymer ?
#
loop_
_entity_poly.entity_id
_entity_poly.type
_entity_poly.pdbx_seq_one_letter_code
_entity_poly.pdbx_strand_id
1 'polypeptide(L)'
;TDYPKSLCDATDKWDPMSFLVGDKLQPTDEQKKTLRPLIKEKLGGKHILCLSGGKDKLVPYTCSAPFLNWLKTGLDKKEGWFNDQGIVLEDIVDETAGHEYSAKMKVEAVRFISENLAGEGSLKAGTRTSKI
;
A
#
# COMPACT_ATOMS: atom_id res chain seq x y z
N THR A 1 7.18 -6.52 -28.55
CA THR A 1 7.76 -6.35 -27.20
C THR A 1 8.45 -7.64 -26.84
N ASP A 2 9.73 -7.58 -26.49
CA ASP A 2 10.60 -8.75 -26.27
C ASP A 2 10.42 -9.41 -24.88
N TYR A 3 9.34 -9.05 -24.16
CA TYR A 3 9.06 -9.57 -22.83
C TYR A 3 8.18 -10.83 -22.92
N PRO A 4 8.54 -11.94 -22.25
CA PRO A 4 7.80 -13.20 -22.39
C PRO A 4 6.34 -13.08 -21.95
N LYS A 5 5.41 -13.41 -22.86
CA LYS A 5 3.97 -13.35 -22.59
C LYS A 5 3.55 -14.21 -21.39
N SER A 6 4.17 -15.37 -21.21
CA SER A 6 3.91 -16.25 -20.06
C SER A 6 4.24 -15.60 -18.72
N LEU A 7 5.22 -14.68 -18.67
CA LEU A 7 5.53 -13.92 -17.46
C LEU A 7 4.51 -12.80 -17.22
N CYS A 8 4.02 -12.14 -18.27
CA CYS A 8 2.88 -11.23 -18.16
C CYS A 8 1.65 -11.96 -17.60
N ASP A 9 1.26 -13.09 -18.19
CA ASP A 9 0.09 -13.86 -17.78
C ASP A 9 0.19 -14.34 -16.31
N ALA A 10 1.40 -14.71 -15.86
CA ALA A 10 1.65 -15.07 -14.48
C ALA A 10 1.55 -13.87 -13.53
N THR A 11 2.06 -12.71 -13.95
CA THR A 11 1.98 -11.47 -13.17
C THR A 11 0.52 -11.04 -13.01
N ASP A 12 -0.25 -11.03 -14.10
CA ASP A 12 -1.68 -10.68 -14.08
C ASP A 12 -2.52 -11.58 -13.17
N LYS A 13 -2.09 -12.82 -12.99
CA LYS A 13 -2.78 -13.80 -12.15
C LYS A 13 -2.44 -13.68 -10.66
N TRP A 14 -1.21 -13.33 -10.32
CA TRP A 14 -0.69 -13.48 -8.95
C TRP A 14 -0.19 -12.20 -8.30
N ASP A 15 0.27 -11.23 -9.09
CA ASP A 15 0.75 -9.95 -8.57
C ASP A 15 -0.43 -9.07 -8.15
N PRO A 16 -0.51 -8.63 -6.88
CA PRO A 16 -1.59 -7.78 -6.42
C PRO A 16 -1.73 -6.48 -7.21
N MET A 17 -0.63 -5.91 -7.74
CA MET A 17 -0.74 -4.69 -8.54
C MET A 17 -1.45 -4.99 -9.86
N SER A 18 -1.01 -5.99 -10.62
CA SER A 18 -1.70 -6.35 -11.86
C SER A 18 -3.12 -6.89 -11.63
N PHE A 19 -3.31 -7.69 -10.57
CA PHE A 19 -4.59 -8.31 -10.23
C PHE A 19 -5.64 -7.33 -9.68
N LEU A 20 -5.26 -6.39 -8.81
CA LEU A 20 -6.18 -5.42 -8.20
C LEU A 20 -6.34 -4.14 -9.02
N VAL A 21 -5.31 -3.74 -9.77
CA VAL A 21 -5.25 -2.43 -10.40
C VAL A 21 -4.97 -2.54 -11.89
N GLY A 22 -4.12 -3.48 -12.31
CA GLY A 22 -3.67 -3.59 -13.70
C GLY A 22 -3.00 -2.29 -14.14
N ASP A 23 -3.28 -1.90 -15.37
CA ASP A 23 -2.92 -0.62 -15.98
C ASP A 23 -3.80 0.56 -15.49
N LYS A 24 -4.71 0.34 -14.53
CA LYS A 24 -5.82 1.25 -14.20
C LYS A 24 -5.73 1.75 -12.76
N LEU A 25 -4.71 2.55 -12.49
CA LEU A 25 -4.61 3.39 -11.28
C LEU A 25 -5.76 4.41 -11.14
N GLN A 26 -6.71 4.43 -12.07
CA GLN A 26 -7.96 5.19 -11.99
C GLN A 26 -9.12 4.31 -12.50
N PRO A 27 -9.64 3.38 -11.67
CA PRO A 27 -10.73 2.50 -12.09
C PRO A 27 -12.00 3.30 -12.38
N THR A 28 -12.75 2.92 -13.40
CA THR A 28 -14.10 3.47 -13.66
C THR A 28 -15.08 3.03 -12.58
N ASP A 29 -16.24 3.67 -12.47
CA ASP A 29 -17.21 3.32 -11.41
C ASP A 29 -17.71 1.88 -11.50
N GLU A 30 -17.81 1.32 -12.71
CA GLU A 30 -18.18 -0.10 -12.88
C GLU A 30 -17.06 -1.04 -12.39
N GLN A 31 -15.80 -0.67 -12.63
CA GLN A 31 -14.66 -1.42 -12.13
C GLN A 31 -14.56 -1.33 -10.61
N LYS A 32 -14.83 -0.15 -10.02
CA LYS A 32 -14.87 0.04 -8.57
C LYS A 32 -15.87 -0.93 -7.92
N LYS A 33 -17.06 -1.14 -8.51
CA LYS A 33 -18.05 -2.11 -8.00
C LYS A 33 -17.50 -3.53 -7.93
N THR A 34 -16.68 -3.93 -8.90
CA THR A 34 -16.05 -5.26 -8.94
C THR A 34 -14.85 -5.36 -8.00
N LEU A 35 -14.07 -4.29 -7.87
CA LEU A 35 -12.87 -4.25 -7.02
C LEU A 35 -13.20 -4.13 -5.53
N ARG A 36 -14.26 -3.41 -5.14
CA ARG A 36 -14.59 -3.19 -3.72
C ARG A 36 -14.74 -4.50 -2.92
N PRO A 37 -15.50 -5.53 -3.37
CA PRO A 37 -15.59 -6.81 -2.67
C PRO A 37 -14.24 -7.51 -2.52
N LEU A 38 -13.40 -7.44 -3.55
CA LEU A 38 -12.09 -8.07 -3.56
C LEU A 38 -11.14 -7.37 -2.58
N ILE A 39 -11.12 -6.04 -2.57
CA ILE A 39 -10.36 -5.25 -1.58
C ILE A 39 -10.84 -5.58 -0.17
N LYS A 40 -12.15 -5.73 0.03
CA LYS A 40 -12.72 -6.07 1.35
C LYS A 40 -12.27 -7.45 1.81
N GLU A 41 -12.30 -8.42 0.91
CA GLU A 41 -11.88 -9.79 1.20
C GLU A 41 -10.37 -9.87 1.47
N LYS A 42 -9.56 -9.19 0.67
CA LYS A 42 -8.10 -9.33 0.72
C LYS A 42 -7.41 -8.39 1.69
N LEU A 43 -7.93 -7.18 1.88
CA LEU A 43 -7.31 -6.11 2.67
C LEU A 43 -8.19 -5.60 3.81
N GLY A 44 -9.49 -5.87 3.81
CA GLY A 44 -10.42 -5.38 4.84
C GLY A 44 -9.95 -5.69 6.26
N GLY A 45 -10.02 -4.68 7.13
CA GLY A 45 -9.58 -4.77 8.53
C GLY A 45 -8.06 -4.90 8.73
N LYS A 46 -7.24 -4.92 7.67
CA LYS A 46 -5.78 -5.03 7.81
C LYS A 46 -5.16 -3.69 8.09
N HIS A 47 -4.16 -3.70 8.95
CA HIS A 47 -3.30 -2.56 9.18
C HIS A 47 -1.95 -2.86 8.52
N ILE A 48 -1.54 -1.97 7.64
CA ILE A 48 -0.41 -2.15 6.71
C ILE A 48 0.59 -1.03 6.98
N LEU A 49 1.85 -1.41 7.22
CA LEU A 49 2.97 -0.48 7.32
C LEU A 49 3.95 -0.75 6.17
N CYS A 50 4.22 0.29 5.38
CA CYS A 50 5.25 0.31 4.35
C CYS A 50 6.41 1.18 4.83
N LEU A 51 7.62 0.63 4.81
CA LEU A 51 8.86 1.31 5.18
C LEU A 51 9.80 1.29 3.97
N SER A 52 10.25 2.45 3.53
CA SER A 52 11.09 2.58 2.32
C SER A 52 12.29 3.50 2.53
N GLY A 53 13.42 3.18 1.91
CA GLY A 53 14.60 4.04 1.88
C GLY A 53 14.50 5.08 0.77
N GLY A 54 14.66 6.36 1.08
CA GLY A 54 14.59 7.45 0.11
C GLY A 54 15.79 7.48 -0.85
N LYS A 55 16.91 6.86 -0.49
CA LYS A 55 18.10 6.67 -1.33
C LYS A 55 18.26 5.23 -1.81
N ASP A 56 17.24 4.39 -1.67
CA ASP A 56 17.27 3.02 -2.17
C ASP A 56 17.44 3.04 -3.70
N LYS A 57 18.52 2.39 -4.17
CA LYS A 57 18.83 2.25 -5.60
C LYS A 57 18.46 0.88 -6.15
N LEU A 58 18.23 -0.11 -5.29
CA LEU A 58 17.86 -1.47 -5.69
C LEU A 58 16.35 -1.58 -5.87
N VAL A 59 15.58 -0.97 -4.97
CA VAL A 59 14.13 -0.88 -5.07
C VAL A 59 13.70 0.57 -4.77
N PRO A 60 13.85 1.49 -5.73
CA PRO A 60 13.50 2.89 -5.51
C PRO A 60 12.04 3.05 -5.08
N TYR A 61 11.76 3.89 -4.08
CA TYR A 61 10.39 4.18 -3.63
C TYR A 61 9.48 4.69 -4.77
N THR A 62 10.05 5.32 -5.80
CA THR A 62 9.31 5.75 -6.99
C THR A 62 8.63 4.58 -7.73
N CYS A 63 9.13 3.35 -7.60
CA CYS A 63 8.51 2.16 -8.17
C CYS A 63 7.22 1.77 -7.44
N SER A 64 7.17 1.93 -6.11
CA SER A 64 5.97 1.63 -5.30
C SER A 64 4.98 2.80 -5.20
N ALA A 65 5.46 4.03 -5.40
CA ALA A 65 4.69 5.25 -5.22
C ALA A 65 3.35 5.28 -6.01
N PRO A 66 3.25 4.83 -7.28
CA PRO A 66 1.98 4.84 -8.00
C PRO A 66 0.90 4.02 -7.31
N PHE A 67 1.22 2.79 -6.90
CA PHE A 67 0.29 1.89 -6.22
C PHE A 67 -0.05 2.40 -4.81
N LEU A 68 0.94 2.88 -4.06
CA LEU A 68 0.70 3.44 -2.73
C LEU A 68 -0.16 4.70 -2.80
N ASN A 69 0.02 5.55 -3.81
CA ASN A 69 -0.84 6.72 -4.02
C ASN A 69 -2.28 6.31 -4.40
N TRP A 70 -2.45 5.26 -5.20
CA TRP A 70 -3.77 4.71 -5.49
C TRP A 70 -4.46 4.19 -4.22
N LEU A 71 -3.77 3.41 -3.39
CA LEU A 71 -4.29 2.95 -2.10
C LEU A 71 -4.66 4.14 -1.21
N LYS A 72 -3.77 5.14 -1.11
CA LYS A 72 -4.03 6.33 -0.29
C LYS A 72 -5.24 7.11 -0.75
N THR A 73 -5.42 7.24 -2.07
CA THR A 73 -6.57 7.94 -2.66
C THR A 73 -7.87 7.18 -2.40
N GLY A 74 -7.86 5.85 -2.55
CA GLY A 74 -9.03 5.01 -2.28
C GLY A 74 -9.40 4.90 -0.79
N LEU A 75 -8.43 5.12 0.10
CA LEU A 75 -8.60 5.19 1.55
C LEU A 75 -8.78 6.61 2.10
N ASP A 76 -8.82 7.62 1.24
CA ASP A 76 -9.05 8.99 1.68
C ASP A 76 -10.36 9.09 2.49
N LYS A 77 -10.34 9.82 3.60
CA LYS A 77 -11.47 9.85 4.54
C LYS A 77 -12.71 10.55 3.98
N LYS A 78 -12.56 11.41 2.97
CA LYS A 78 -13.66 12.17 2.38
C LYS A 78 -14.09 11.56 1.06
N GLU A 79 -13.13 11.29 0.18
CA GLU A 79 -13.39 10.93 -1.22
C GLU A 79 -13.02 9.47 -1.56
N GLY A 80 -12.50 8.72 -0.58
CA GLY A 80 -12.04 7.36 -0.78
C GLY A 80 -13.18 6.38 -1.07
N TRP A 81 -13.13 5.71 -2.22
CA TRP A 81 -14.19 4.81 -2.68
C TRP A 81 -14.18 3.42 -2.03
N PHE A 82 -13.19 3.12 -1.17
CA PHE A 82 -13.15 1.93 -0.30
C PHE A 82 -12.65 2.23 1.11
N ASN A 83 -12.81 3.47 1.59
CA ASN A 83 -12.37 3.90 2.92
C ASN A 83 -13.17 3.27 4.09
N ASP A 84 -14.29 2.64 3.80
CA ASP A 84 -15.23 2.04 4.75
C ASP A 84 -14.86 0.60 5.16
N GLN A 85 -13.72 0.10 4.69
CA GLN A 85 -13.33 -1.30 4.85
C GLN A 85 -12.42 -1.56 6.06
N GLY A 86 -12.21 -0.56 6.92
CA GLY A 86 -11.39 -0.68 8.13
C GLY A 86 -9.91 -0.90 7.86
N ILE A 87 -9.42 -0.49 6.68
CA ILE A 87 -8.02 -0.62 6.30
C ILE A 87 -7.24 0.55 6.91
N VAL A 88 -6.08 0.25 7.50
CA VAL A 88 -5.10 1.25 7.95
C VAL A 88 -3.86 1.12 7.08
N LEU A 89 -3.39 2.23 6.51
CA LEU A 89 -2.16 2.26 5.71
C LEU A 89 -1.22 3.34 6.23
N GLU A 90 -0.06 2.93 6.73
CA GLU A 90 1.05 3.81 7.04
C GLU A 90 2.16 3.63 6.01
N ASP A 91 2.57 4.73 5.37
CA ASP A 91 3.64 4.73 4.38
C ASP A 91 4.71 5.73 4.76
N ILE A 92 5.86 5.20 5.16
CA ILE A 92 6.94 5.95 5.80
C ILE A 92 8.22 5.79 5.01
N VAL A 93 8.85 6.92 4.69
CA VAL A 93 10.11 6.96 3.95
C VAL A 93 11.18 7.58 4.84
N ASP A 94 12.26 6.84 5.07
CA ASP A 94 13.49 7.41 5.64
C ASP A 94 14.30 8.02 4.50
N GLU A 95 14.34 9.35 4.42
CA GLU A 95 14.94 10.07 3.27
C GLU A 95 16.45 9.81 3.12
N THR A 96 17.09 9.29 4.18
CA THR A 96 18.54 9.10 4.20
C THR A 96 18.98 7.66 3.93
N ALA A 97 18.08 6.69 4.11
CA ALA A 97 18.38 5.27 3.99
C ALA A 97 18.44 4.80 2.53
N GLY A 98 19.37 3.89 2.24
CA GLY A 98 19.48 3.11 1.00
C GLY A 98 18.60 1.84 1.04
N HIS A 99 19.16 0.72 0.61
CA HIS A 99 18.49 -0.60 0.67
C HIS A 99 18.75 -1.30 2.01
N GLU A 100 18.44 -0.64 3.11
CA GLU A 100 18.64 -1.18 4.44
C GLU A 100 17.47 -0.87 5.36
N TYR A 101 17.33 -1.68 6.41
CA TYR A 101 16.36 -1.45 7.48
C TYR A 101 16.95 -0.51 8.53
N SER A 102 16.70 0.79 8.37
CA SER A 102 17.32 1.85 9.18
C SER A 102 16.89 1.83 10.65
N ALA A 103 17.63 2.53 11.51
CA ALA A 103 17.26 2.69 12.91
C ALA A 103 15.90 3.38 13.08
N LYS A 104 15.58 4.37 12.23
CA LYS A 104 14.30 5.07 12.28
C LYS A 104 13.15 4.15 11.87
N MET A 105 13.34 3.34 10.83
CA MET A 105 12.36 2.33 10.42
C MET A 105 12.09 1.29 11.51
N LYS A 106 13.11 0.90 12.30
CA LYS A 106 12.93 0.01 13.47
C LYS A 106 12.02 0.62 14.51
N VAL A 107 12.22 1.90 14.83
CA VAL A 107 11.37 2.62 15.79
C VAL A 107 9.92 2.66 15.30
N GLU A 108 9.69 3.00 14.03
CA GLU A 108 8.33 3.04 13.47
C GLU A 108 7.65 1.67 13.42
N ALA A 109 8.39 0.60 13.10
CA ALA A 109 7.84 -0.75 13.11
C ALA A 109 7.45 -1.20 14.52
N VAL A 110 8.32 -0.99 15.51
CA VAL A 110 8.03 -1.33 16.91
C VAL A 110 6.82 -0.55 17.41
N ARG A 111 6.74 0.76 17.11
CA ARG A 111 5.58 1.60 17.43
C ARG A 111 4.32 1.03 16.79
N PHE A 112 4.32 0.84 15.48
CA PHE A 112 3.17 0.34 14.73
C PHE A 112 2.66 -0.98 15.30
N ILE A 113 3.54 -1.96 15.50
CA ILE A 113 3.16 -3.26 16.05
C ILE A 113 2.59 -3.11 17.46
N SER A 114 3.22 -2.32 18.33
CA SER A 114 2.78 -2.11 19.71
C SER A 114 1.39 -1.46 19.78
N GLU A 115 1.15 -0.39 19.01
CA GLU A 115 -0.15 0.29 18.92
C GLU A 115 -1.24 -0.67 18.41
N ASN A 116 -0.89 -1.53 17.45
CA ASN A 116 -1.81 -2.54 16.92
C ASN A 116 -2.19 -3.61 17.95
N LEU A 117 -1.20 -4.13 18.69
CA LEU A 117 -1.41 -5.15 19.71
C LEU A 117 -2.16 -4.60 20.94
N ALA A 118 -1.98 -3.32 21.26
CA ALA A 118 -2.71 -2.64 22.32
C ALA A 118 -4.19 -2.36 21.97
N GLY A 119 -4.62 -2.61 20.72
CA GLY A 119 -5.97 -2.29 20.25
C GLY A 119 -6.17 -0.81 19.89
N GLU A 120 -5.11 0.01 19.92
CA GLU A 120 -5.16 1.42 19.55
C GLU A 120 -5.19 1.62 18.02
N GLY A 121 -4.68 0.63 17.28
CA GLY A 121 -4.70 0.64 15.81
C GLY A 121 -6.11 0.69 15.22
N SER A 122 -7.10 0.04 15.83
CA SER A 122 -8.46 -0.03 15.29
C SER A 122 -9.22 1.30 15.36
N LEU A 123 -8.71 2.28 16.11
CA LEU A 123 -9.28 3.62 16.21
C LEU A 123 -8.81 4.56 15.08
N LYS A 124 -7.87 4.10 14.22
CA LYS A 124 -7.17 4.95 13.24
C LYS A 124 -7.37 4.52 11.79
N ALA A 125 -8.54 4.01 11.40
CA ALA A 125 -8.87 3.76 9.99
C ALA A 125 -8.50 4.98 9.10
N GLY A 126 -7.80 4.73 7.98
CA GLY A 126 -7.26 5.76 7.10
C GLY A 126 -5.75 5.66 6.87
N THR A 127 -5.13 6.77 6.46
CA THR A 127 -3.73 6.79 6.02
C THR A 127 -2.85 7.71 6.87
N ARG A 128 -1.60 7.30 7.09
CA ARG A 128 -0.52 8.14 7.64
C ARG A 128 0.65 8.13 6.66
N THR A 129 1.09 9.30 6.21
CA THR A 129 2.33 9.46 5.46
C THR A 129 3.31 10.25 6.31
N SER A 130 4.55 9.77 6.41
CA SER A 130 5.59 10.50 7.13
C SER A 130 6.92 10.36 6.39
N LYS A 131 7.68 11.45 6.37
CA LYS A 131 9.09 11.43 5.99
C LYS A 131 9.89 11.61 7.26
N ILE A 132 10.81 10.68 7.53
CA ILE A 132 11.51 10.62 8.81
C ILE A 132 13.02 10.77 8.66
#